data_AF-A0A1G0RCS5-F1
#
_entry.id   AF-A0A1G0RCS5-F1
#
_cell.length_a   1.000
_cell.length_b   1.000
_cell.length_c   1.000
_cell.angle_alpha   90.00
_cell.angle_beta   90.00
_cell.angle_gamma   90.00
#
_symmetry.space_group_name_H-M   'P 1'
#
loop_
_entity.id
_entity.type
_entity.pdbx_description
1 polymer ?
#
loop_
_entity_poly.entity_id
_entity_poly.type
_entity_poly.pdbx_seq_one_letter_code
_entity_poly.pdbx_strand_id
1 'polypeptide(L)'
;MTPKKSTHGQQVNKIGLQHTMLFLGMVVVLFLFFQLTVIPNFFAQFVVPLFKPSDEKMDKIGFVQFSGTVYASVPKDKEALLTGKNVEISKDLINREYIFDFSSKSRELDVDGYSKKSNEWYVRAEALGENAIILEPWIGATILAIDLSLLFSALFSILLPTRIGLVSALFDRQIDETKDKIRLQTGFSPGIVELLTLPDDKLAEKEYADVRSEFRTIFNRTFLEISENKLDRYEDYITEGDDIVKFRNHFLYERIKEFFSDFTVRQITDTKNALLWRRNHFKIFAGLRLYMSHHVTEKYQNFVTGLAYGGAAFLIVAVGIRGLKFIPAAKPSFILLAIFLEFTMLSLLAYTLIYTQEEERTDKMLKKMEDANRSQLDALRGQQSDIHQLANALVGQTAEIIKNRVEVAIEKYMTSDDKVQQVIASEIANKIIFGLRETENKK
;
A
#
# COMPACT_ATOMS: atom_id res chain seq x y z
N MET A 1 -6.56 -27.19 -51.76
CA MET A 1 -5.42 -26.47 -51.14
C MET A 1 -5.84 -26.08 -49.74
N THR A 2 -5.32 -26.80 -48.75
CA THR A 2 -5.54 -26.56 -47.32
C THR A 2 -4.73 -25.34 -46.86
N PRO A 3 -5.29 -24.44 -46.03
CA PRO A 3 -4.54 -23.31 -45.54
C PRO A 3 -3.48 -23.77 -44.54
N LYS A 4 -2.24 -23.35 -44.82
CA LYS A 4 -1.04 -23.56 -44.01
C LYS A 4 -1.28 -22.91 -42.64
N LYS A 5 -1.36 -23.72 -41.56
CA LYS A 5 -1.24 -23.23 -40.18
C LYS A 5 0.10 -22.49 -40.07
N SER A 6 0.07 -21.18 -39.79
CA SER A 6 1.25 -20.42 -39.41
C SER A 6 1.74 -20.91 -38.05
N THR A 7 2.84 -21.65 -38.07
CA THR A 7 3.60 -22.07 -36.90
C THR A 7 4.37 -20.88 -36.35
N HIS A 8 3.77 -20.10 -35.45
CA HIS A 8 4.49 -19.31 -34.45
C HIS A 8 3.95 -19.71 -33.07
N GLY A 9 4.25 -20.94 -32.66
CA GLY A 9 4.11 -21.35 -31.28
C GLY A 9 5.28 -20.80 -30.49
N GLN A 10 5.13 -19.60 -29.91
CA GLN A 10 5.98 -19.22 -28.79
C GLN A 10 5.69 -20.22 -27.66
N GLN A 11 6.68 -21.05 -27.33
CA GLN A 11 6.59 -21.98 -26.21
C GLN A 11 6.35 -21.16 -24.95
N VAL A 12 5.12 -21.19 -24.44
CA VAL A 12 4.80 -20.69 -23.10
C VAL A 12 5.68 -21.49 -22.14
N ASN A 13 6.74 -20.86 -21.61
CA ASN A 13 7.61 -21.47 -20.63
C ASN A 13 6.76 -21.73 -19.38
N LYS A 14 6.29 -22.97 -19.24
CA LYS A 14 5.59 -23.40 -18.03
C LYS A 14 6.57 -23.28 -16.87
N ILE A 15 6.13 -22.61 -15.80
CA ILE A 15 6.91 -22.51 -14.56
C ILE A 15 7.13 -23.92 -14.06
N GLY A 16 8.38 -24.35 -14.11
CA GLY A 16 8.80 -25.68 -13.69
C GLY A 16 9.24 -25.67 -12.24
N LEU A 17 9.37 -26.86 -11.68
CA LEU A 17 9.90 -27.07 -10.32
C LEU A 17 11.34 -26.53 -10.18
N GLN A 18 12.11 -26.50 -11.27
CA GLN A 18 13.45 -25.90 -11.32
C GLN A 18 13.47 -24.41 -10.98
N HIS A 19 12.49 -23.63 -11.45
CA HIS A 19 12.40 -22.19 -11.19
C HIS A 19 12.19 -21.92 -9.70
N THR A 20 11.27 -22.67 -9.09
CA THR A 20 10.95 -22.54 -7.68
C THR A 20 12.10 -23.00 -6.79
N MET A 21 12.75 -24.13 -7.12
CA MET A 21 13.89 -24.63 -6.36
C MET A 21 15.08 -23.66 -6.39
N LEU A 22 15.42 -23.13 -7.57
CA LEU A 22 16.49 -22.14 -7.69
C LEU A 22 16.15 -20.88 -6.89
N PHE A 23 14.93 -20.38 -7.01
CA PHE A 23 14.48 -19.19 -6.27
C PHE A 23 14.55 -19.40 -4.76
N LEU A 24 14.01 -20.51 -4.26
CA LEU A 24 14.08 -20.84 -2.83
C LEU A 24 15.52 -21.01 -2.34
N GLY A 25 16.37 -21.66 -3.14
CA GLY A 25 17.79 -21.80 -2.85
C GLY A 25 18.49 -20.44 -2.73
N MET A 26 18.21 -19.50 -3.66
CA MET A 26 18.71 -18.14 -3.57
C MET A 26 18.22 -17.41 -2.31
N VAL A 27 16.94 -17.54 -1.97
CA VAL A 27 16.36 -16.93 -0.75
C VAL A 27 17.07 -17.44 0.49
N VAL A 28 17.29 -18.75 0.63
CA VAL A 28 17.99 -19.33 1.79
C VAL A 28 19.44 -18.85 1.88
N VAL A 29 20.18 -18.89 0.76
CA VAL A 29 21.59 -18.45 0.73
C VAL A 29 21.70 -16.97 1.07
N LEU A 30 20.86 -16.12 0.45
CA LEU A 30 20.85 -14.69 0.71
C LEU A 30 20.37 -14.38 2.11
N PHE A 31 19.39 -15.10 2.64
CA PHE A 31 18.94 -14.95 4.03
C PHE A 31 20.09 -15.18 5.00
N LEU A 32 20.84 -16.27 4.85
CA LEU A 32 22.01 -16.53 5.70
C LEU A 32 23.11 -15.46 5.53
N PHE A 33 23.36 -15.03 4.29
CA PHE A 33 24.31 -13.96 4.01
C PHE A 33 23.92 -12.63 4.67
N PHE A 34 22.66 -12.22 4.53
CA PHE A 34 22.14 -11.00 5.15
C PHE A 34 22.16 -11.13 6.68
N GLN A 35 21.63 -12.22 7.23
CA GLN A 35 21.52 -12.43 8.67
C GLN A 35 22.87 -12.48 9.38
N LEU A 36 23.88 -13.13 8.79
CA LEU A 36 25.17 -13.37 9.44
C LEU A 36 26.25 -12.35 9.08
N THR A 37 26.12 -11.64 7.96
CA THR A 37 27.17 -10.73 7.48
C THR A 37 26.66 -9.31 7.34
N VAL A 38 25.60 -9.08 6.56
CA VAL A 38 25.18 -7.71 6.21
C VAL A 38 24.54 -7.01 7.40
N ILE A 39 23.59 -7.64 8.09
CA ILE A 39 22.84 -7.02 9.18
C ILE A 39 23.76 -6.70 10.38
N PRO A 40 24.65 -7.59 10.87
CA PRO A 40 25.58 -7.22 11.94
C PRO A 40 26.45 -6.00 11.57
N ASN A 41 26.96 -5.96 10.34
CA ASN A 41 27.74 -4.83 9.83
C ASN A 41 26.91 -3.55 9.75
N PHE A 42 25.68 -3.64 9.24
CA PHE A 42 24.75 -2.51 9.14
C PHE A 42 24.41 -1.96 10.53
N PHE A 43 24.10 -2.82 11.50
CA PHE A 43 23.84 -2.41 12.87
C PHE A 43 25.06 -1.78 13.52
N ALA A 44 26.26 -2.31 13.30
CA ALA A 44 27.49 -1.68 13.78
C ALA A 44 27.66 -0.26 13.20
N GLN A 45 27.49 -0.11 11.89
CA GLN A 45 27.60 1.19 11.21
C GLN A 45 26.49 2.17 11.59
N PHE A 46 25.31 1.70 11.98
CA PHE A 46 24.21 2.55 12.39
C PHE A 46 24.29 2.93 13.88
N VAL A 47 24.52 1.96 14.76
CA VAL A 47 24.49 2.16 16.22
C VAL A 47 25.77 2.84 16.72
N VAL A 48 26.95 2.44 16.24
CA VAL A 48 28.21 2.96 16.79
C VAL A 48 28.34 4.47 16.61
N PRO A 49 28.10 5.08 15.43
CA PRO A 49 28.20 6.53 15.28
C PRO A 49 27.17 7.31 16.10
N LEU A 50 26.00 6.73 16.38
CA LEU A 50 24.94 7.37 17.17
C LEU A 50 25.24 7.37 18.67
N PHE A 51 25.94 6.34 19.16
CA PHE A 51 26.13 6.12 20.60
C PHE A 51 27.61 6.09 21.05
N LYS A 52 28.55 6.37 20.14
CA LYS A 52 29.97 6.53 20.50
C LYS A 52 30.15 7.66 21.53
N PRO A 53 31.26 7.66 22.29
CA PRO A 53 31.54 8.73 23.25
C PRO A 53 31.55 10.11 22.57
N SER A 54 31.08 11.13 23.29
CA SER A 54 31.17 12.53 22.84
C SER A 54 32.63 12.97 22.74
N ASP A 55 32.91 14.01 21.95
CA ASP A 55 34.28 14.49 21.73
C ASP A 55 34.99 14.86 23.05
N GLU A 56 34.28 15.49 23.99
CA GLU A 56 34.81 15.80 25.34
C GLU A 56 35.17 14.55 26.16
N LYS A 57 34.47 13.42 25.94
CA LYS A 57 34.78 12.14 26.60
C LYS A 57 35.89 11.40 25.86
N MET A 58 35.97 11.52 24.53
CA MET A 58 37.05 10.96 23.72
C MET A 58 38.43 11.52 24.11
N ASP A 59 38.50 12.70 24.74
CA ASP A 59 39.75 13.23 25.30
C ASP A 59 40.25 12.44 26.53
N LYS A 60 39.33 11.80 27.26
CA LYS A 60 39.61 11.06 28.51
C LYS A 60 39.63 9.55 28.32
N ILE A 61 38.86 9.03 27.38
CA ILE A 61 38.76 7.60 27.06
C ILE A 61 39.06 7.37 25.58
N GLY A 62 39.80 6.32 25.26
CA GLY A 62 39.98 5.88 23.87
C GLY A 62 38.78 5.07 23.40
N PHE A 63 38.53 5.03 22.08
CA PHE A 63 37.47 4.20 21.50
C PHE A 63 37.97 3.50 20.25
N VAL A 64 38.03 2.17 20.29
CA VAL A 64 38.72 1.38 19.27
C VAL A 64 37.83 0.26 18.73
N GLN A 65 37.97 -0.02 17.44
CA GLN A 65 37.44 -1.21 16.81
C GLN A 65 38.36 -2.41 17.06
N PHE A 66 37.82 -3.44 17.70
CA PHE A 66 38.44 -4.76 17.85
C PHE A 66 38.09 -5.66 16.66
N SER A 67 38.54 -6.91 16.70
CA SER A 67 38.29 -7.87 15.61
C SER A 67 36.81 -7.99 15.23
N GLY A 68 36.52 -7.72 13.95
CA GLY A 68 35.19 -7.82 13.36
C GLY A 68 34.30 -6.62 13.70
N THR A 69 33.07 -6.89 14.13
CA THR A 69 32.03 -5.89 14.45
C THR A 69 31.97 -5.58 15.95
N VAL A 70 33.14 -5.51 16.59
CA VAL A 70 33.26 -5.26 18.04
C VAL A 70 33.97 -3.93 18.25
N TYR A 71 33.35 -3.04 19.03
CA TYR A 71 33.89 -1.74 19.38
C TYR A 71 33.79 -1.57 20.89
N ALA A 72 34.84 -1.07 21.53
CA ALA A 72 34.78 -0.80 22.96
C ALA A 72 35.66 0.39 23.33
N SER A 73 35.31 1.03 24.43
CA SER A 73 36.16 2.04 25.05
C SER A 73 37.31 1.40 25.82
N VAL A 74 38.47 2.04 25.70
CA VAL A 74 39.75 1.60 26.24
C VAL A 74 40.40 2.74 27.03
N PRO A 75 41.29 2.45 27.99
CA PRO A 75 42.16 3.46 28.58
C PRO A 75 42.93 4.25 27.50
N LYS A 76 43.03 5.58 27.63
CA LYS A 76 43.55 6.48 26.59
C LYS A 76 45.00 6.15 26.19
N ASP A 77 45.80 5.68 27.14
CA ASP A 77 47.17 5.19 26.95
C ASP A 77 47.27 3.97 26.02
N LYS A 78 46.22 3.15 25.94
CA LYS A 78 46.19 1.93 25.11
C LYS A 78 45.58 2.15 23.73
N GLU A 79 44.95 3.30 23.48
CA GLU A 79 44.26 3.58 22.22
C GLU A 79 45.19 3.47 21.01
N ALA A 80 46.30 4.22 21.01
CA ALA A 80 47.27 4.21 19.91
C ALA A 80 47.90 2.83 19.67
N LEU A 81 47.92 1.96 20.69
CA LEU A 81 48.47 0.61 20.59
C LEU A 81 47.50 -0.40 19.97
N LEU A 82 46.19 -0.12 20.02
CA LEU A 82 45.12 -1.02 19.59
C LEU A 82 44.46 -0.58 18.29
N THR A 83 44.47 0.71 17.96
CA THR A 83 43.87 1.24 16.74
C THR A 83 44.46 0.59 15.49
N GLY A 84 43.59 0.06 14.63
CA GLY A 84 43.96 -0.60 13.38
C GLY A 84 44.60 -1.98 13.55
N LYS A 85 44.72 -2.50 14.79
CA LYS A 85 45.17 -3.86 15.05
C LYS A 85 43.95 -4.77 15.24
N ASN A 86 43.92 -5.88 14.51
CA ASN A 86 42.83 -6.85 14.54
C ASN A 86 42.92 -7.75 15.80
N VAL A 87 42.86 -7.14 16.98
CA VAL A 87 43.05 -7.79 18.29
C VAL A 87 41.70 -8.26 18.83
N GLU A 88 41.69 -9.39 19.53
CA GLU A 88 40.50 -9.83 20.27
C GLU A 88 40.30 -9.01 21.55
N ILE A 89 39.03 -8.78 21.89
CA ILE A 89 38.65 -8.05 23.10
C ILE A 89 39.00 -8.88 24.34
N SER A 90 39.48 -8.21 25.38
CA SER A 90 39.80 -8.81 26.68
C SER A 90 39.51 -7.83 27.79
N LYS A 91 39.17 -8.35 28.98
CA LYS A 91 38.87 -7.60 30.19
C LYS A 91 39.93 -6.55 30.54
N ASP A 92 41.20 -6.87 30.33
CA ASP A 92 42.33 -5.99 30.70
C ASP A 92 42.54 -4.82 29.73
N LEU A 93 41.88 -4.86 28.58
CA LEU A 93 42.00 -3.85 27.52
C LEU A 93 40.88 -2.81 27.56
N ILE A 94 39.76 -3.10 28.20
CA ILE A 94 38.54 -2.27 28.15
C ILE A 94 38.20 -1.60 29.48
N ASN A 95 37.57 -0.43 29.44
CA ASN A 95 37.05 0.27 30.62
C ASN A 95 35.56 -0.03 30.91
N ARG A 96 34.90 -0.81 30.05
CA ARG A 96 33.51 -1.30 30.17
C ARG A 96 32.39 -0.25 30.11
N GLU A 97 32.71 1.02 29.86
CA GLU A 97 31.72 2.09 29.79
C GLU A 97 30.93 2.04 28.47
N TYR A 98 31.63 1.89 27.36
CA TYR A 98 31.08 1.74 26.02
C TYR A 98 31.51 0.40 25.43
N ILE A 99 30.55 -0.45 25.10
CA ILE A 99 30.80 -1.74 24.45
C ILE A 99 29.71 -1.98 23.42
N PHE A 100 30.11 -2.20 22.17
CA PHE A 100 29.25 -2.55 21.05
C PHE A 100 29.77 -3.85 20.43
N ASP A 101 29.17 -4.98 20.75
CA ASP A 101 29.55 -6.29 20.21
C ASP A 101 28.39 -6.90 19.41
N PHE A 102 28.49 -6.78 18.09
CA PHE A 102 27.56 -7.40 17.11
C PHE A 102 28.06 -8.74 16.55
N SER A 103 29.15 -9.30 17.09
CA SER A 103 29.67 -10.60 16.64
C SER A 103 28.79 -11.76 17.12
N SER A 104 28.98 -12.97 16.58
CA SER A 104 28.30 -14.18 17.08
C SER A 104 29.13 -14.97 18.11
N LYS A 105 30.19 -14.37 18.65
CA LYS A 105 31.05 -15.01 19.67
C LYS A 105 30.39 -14.92 21.05
N SER A 106 30.44 -16.02 21.80
CA SER A 106 30.07 -15.99 23.23
C SER A 106 31.15 -15.24 24.02
N ARG A 107 30.75 -14.53 25.07
CA ARG A 107 31.63 -13.72 25.91
C ARG A 107 31.40 -14.03 27.38
N GLU A 108 32.49 -14.11 28.13
CA GLU A 108 32.48 -14.38 29.57
C GLU A 108 33.04 -13.21 30.38
N LEU A 109 32.47 -12.97 31.57
CA LEU A 109 32.80 -11.80 32.39
C LEU A 109 34.27 -11.77 32.84
N ASP A 110 34.85 -12.94 33.08
CA ASP A 110 36.20 -13.07 33.61
C ASP A 110 37.28 -12.88 32.54
N VAL A 111 37.01 -13.28 31.30
CA VAL A 111 37.95 -13.22 30.18
C VAL A 111 37.76 -11.95 29.35
N ASP A 112 36.53 -11.66 28.93
CA ASP A 112 36.20 -10.59 27.99
C ASP A 112 35.75 -9.30 28.71
N GLY A 113 35.37 -9.39 29.98
CA GLY A 113 34.94 -8.25 30.80
C GLY A 113 33.44 -7.92 30.73
N TYR A 114 32.67 -8.69 29.97
CA TYR A 114 31.20 -8.65 29.89
C TYR A 114 30.67 -10.03 29.48
N SER A 115 29.38 -10.29 29.73
CA SER A 115 28.75 -11.58 29.44
C SER A 115 27.72 -11.44 28.34
N LYS A 116 27.78 -12.35 27.36
CA LYS A 116 26.86 -12.41 26.22
C LYS A 116 26.86 -13.83 25.63
N LYS A 117 25.70 -14.31 25.17
CA LYS A 117 25.60 -15.57 24.43
C LYS A 117 25.97 -15.41 22.96
N SER A 118 26.29 -16.50 22.28
CA SER A 118 26.65 -16.50 20.84
C SER A 118 25.57 -15.92 19.92
N ASN A 119 24.30 -16.00 20.32
CA ASN A 119 23.15 -15.51 19.55
C ASN A 119 22.62 -14.17 20.05
N GLU A 120 23.41 -13.43 20.82
CA GLU A 120 23.06 -12.12 21.37
C GLU A 120 24.04 -11.07 20.85
N TRP A 121 23.58 -9.84 20.65
CA TRP A 121 24.41 -8.65 20.49
C TRP A 121 24.35 -7.85 21.77
N TYR A 122 25.47 -7.24 22.12
CA TYR A 122 25.61 -6.51 23.37
C TYR A 122 25.92 -5.05 23.07
N VAL A 123 25.07 -4.15 23.56
CA VAL A 123 25.20 -2.71 23.35
C VAL A 123 25.12 -2.02 24.70
N ARG A 124 26.23 -1.40 25.12
CA ARG A 124 26.33 -0.59 26.33
C ARG A 124 26.87 0.77 25.94
N ALA A 125 26.12 1.80 26.32
CA ALA A 125 26.52 3.19 26.24
C ALA A 125 25.74 3.94 27.32
N GLU A 126 26.34 4.98 27.89
CA GLU A 126 25.69 5.79 28.95
C GLU A 126 24.35 6.39 28.48
N ALA A 127 24.25 6.78 27.21
CA ALA A 127 23.03 7.31 26.61
C ALA A 127 21.87 6.30 26.54
N LEU A 128 22.16 5.00 26.68
CA LEU A 128 21.17 3.92 26.66
C LEU A 128 20.70 3.51 28.07
N GLY A 129 21.28 4.14 29.11
CA GLY A 129 20.99 3.87 30.51
C GLY A 129 22.07 3.04 31.21
N GLU A 130 21.78 2.63 32.45
CA GLU A 130 22.75 1.94 33.32
C GLU A 130 23.02 0.49 32.90
N ASN A 131 22.04 -0.16 32.28
CA ASN A 131 22.12 -1.55 31.85
C ASN A 131 22.44 -1.65 30.36
N ALA A 132 23.19 -2.68 29.98
CA ALA A 132 23.39 -3.00 28.58
C ALA A 132 22.10 -3.49 27.92
N ILE A 133 21.91 -3.10 26.67
CA ILE A 133 20.86 -3.61 25.80
C ILE A 133 21.39 -4.86 25.12
N ILE A 134 20.66 -5.95 25.27
CA ILE A 134 20.93 -7.23 24.65
C ILE A 134 19.93 -7.44 23.52
N LEU A 135 20.42 -7.54 22.29
CA LEU A 135 19.59 -7.77 21.10
C LEU A 135 19.78 -9.21 20.63
N GLU A 136 18.71 -9.89 20.28
CA GLU A 136 18.75 -11.25 19.73
C GLU A 136 18.49 -11.16 18.23
N PRO A 137 19.52 -11.16 17.36
CA PRO A 137 19.36 -10.96 15.92
C PRO A 137 18.42 -11.96 15.25
N TRP A 138 18.40 -13.21 15.73
CA TRP A 138 17.49 -14.26 15.24
C TRP A 138 16.01 -14.01 15.56
N ILE A 139 15.71 -13.09 16.46
CA ILE A 139 14.36 -12.63 16.73
C ILE A 139 14.17 -11.28 16.03
N GLY A 140 14.96 -10.29 16.42
CA GLY A 140 14.76 -8.91 16.00
C GLY A 140 14.95 -8.68 14.50
N ALA A 141 16.01 -9.23 13.92
CA ALA A 141 16.42 -8.90 12.55
C ALA A 141 15.96 -9.92 11.49
N THR A 142 15.34 -11.03 11.89
CA THR A 142 14.94 -12.12 10.98
C THR A 142 13.97 -11.66 9.91
N ILE A 143 12.99 -10.82 10.24
CA ILE A 143 12.03 -10.29 9.25
C ILE A 143 12.77 -9.43 8.22
N LEU A 144 13.62 -8.52 8.68
CA LEU A 144 14.45 -7.69 7.80
C LEU A 144 15.36 -8.55 6.89
N ALA A 145 15.95 -9.62 7.42
CA ALA A 145 16.77 -10.56 6.64
C ALA A 145 15.94 -11.30 5.58
N ILE A 146 14.74 -11.76 5.95
CA ILE A 146 13.80 -12.41 5.01
C ILE A 146 13.44 -11.42 3.90
N ASP A 147 13.05 -10.19 4.24
CA ASP A 147 12.61 -9.20 3.26
C ASP A 147 13.74 -8.80 2.30
N LEU A 148 14.95 -8.55 2.81
CA LEU A 148 16.13 -8.31 1.97
C LEU A 148 16.43 -9.54 1.10
N SER A 149 16.38 -10.74 1.66
CA SER A 149 16.64 -11.97 0.89
C SER A 149 15.62 -12.16 -0.24
N LEU A 150 14.33 -11.91 0.00
CA LEU A 150 13.27 -12.00 -0.99
C LEU A 150 13.42 -10.92 -2.07
N LEU A 151 13.68 -9.67 -1.65
CA LEU A 151 13.89 -8.54 -2.56
C LEU A 151 15.06 -8.82 -3.51
N PHE A 152 16.24 -9.18 -2.98
CA PHE A 152 17.43 -9.43 -3.78
C PHE A 152 17.28 -10.71 -4.61
N SER A 153 16.64 -11.77 -4.09
CA SER A 153 16.32 -12.97 -4.88
C SER A 153 15.41 -12.64 -6.06
N ALA A 154 14.40 -11.78 -5.86
CA ALA A 154 13.52 -11.32 -6.94
C ALA A 154 14.30 -10.51 -7.97
N LEU A 155 15.15 -9.56 -7.55
CA LEU A 155 16.00 -8.77 -8.45
C LEU A 155 16.93 -9.64 -9.29
N PHE A 156 17.64 -10.58 -8.67
CA PHE A 156 18.48 -11.53 -9.41
C PHE A 156 17.64 -12.41 -10.34
N SER A 157 16.49 -12.88 -9.87
CA SER A 157 15.60 -13.73 -10.67
C SER A 157 15.00 -13.02 -11.88
N ILE A 158 14.92 -11.68 -11.91
CA ILE A 158 14.51 -10.90 -13.09
C ILE A 158 15.63 -10.89 -14.15
N LEU A 159 16.88 -10.81 -13.72
CA LEU A 159 18.04 -10.77 -14.61
C LEU A 159 18.33 -12.14 -15.25
N LEU A 160 17.99 -13.22 -14.57
CA LEU A 160 18.18 -14.58 -15.09
C LEU A 160 17.36 -14.85 -16.36
N PRO A 161 17.82 -15.75 -17.24
CA PRO A 161 17.04 -16.22 -18.38
C PRO A 161 15.67 -16.79 -17.94
N THR A 162 14.63 -16.58 -18.76
CA THR A 162 13.25 -17.04 -18.50
C THR A 162 13.12 -18.56 -18.28
N ARG A 163 14.11 -19.34 -18.76
CA ARG A 163 14.19 -20.79 -18.55
C ARG A 163 14.48 -21.20 -17.11
N ILE A 164 15.14 -20.35 -16.32
CA ILE A 164 15.57 -20.67 -14.95
C ILE A 164 15.08 -19.64 -13.92
N GLY A 165 14.97 -18.37 -14.27
CA GLY A 165 14.53 -17.31 -13.36
C GLY A 165 13.01 -17.36 -13.16
N LEU A 166 12.57 -17.53 -11.92
CA LEU A 166 11.14 -17.56 -11.56
C LEU A 166 10.41 -16.26 -11.91
N VAL A 167 10.94 -15.12 -11.44
CA VAL A 167 10.32 -13.80 -11.70
C VAL A 167 10.43 -13.44 -13.18
N SER A 168 11.54 -13.76 -13.84
CA SER A 168 11.69 -13.62 -15.29
C SER A 168 10.62 -14.41 -16.05
N ALA A 169 10.38 -15.67 -15.68
CA ALA A 169 9.30 -16.47 -16.29
C ALA A 169 7.90 -15.88 -16.03
N LEU A 170 7.66 -15.31 -14.84
CA LEU A 170 6.40 -14.64 -14.52
C LEU A 170 6.20 -13.37 -15.35
N PHE A 171 7.24 -12.56 -15.56
CA PHE A 171 7.18 -11.38 -16.42
C PHE A 171 6.91 -11.78 -17.87
N ASP A 172 7.60 -12.81 -18.35
CA ASP A 172 7.43 -13.33 -19.71
C ASP A 172 6.00 -13.79 -19.96
N ARG A 173 5.42 -14.55 -19.02
CA ARG A 173 4.02 -14.97 -19.08
C ARG A 173 3.06 -13.77 -19.02
N GLN A 174 3.35 -12.78 -18.19
CA GLN A 174 2.50 -11.60 -18.03
C GLN A 174 2.44 -10.76 -19.32
N ILE A 175 3.52 -10.69 -20.11
CA ILE A 175 3.51 -10.03 -21.42
C ILE A 175 2.45 -10.67 -22.33
N ASP A 176 2.41 -11.99 -22.40
CA ASP A 176 1.48 -12.71 -23.27
C ASP A 176 0.04 -12.61 -22.75
N GLU A 177 -0.16 -12.74 -21.43
CA GLU A 177 -1.46 -12.53 -20.78
C GLU A 177 -1.99 -11.11 -21.02
N THR A 178 -1.16 -10.07 -20.94
CA THR A 178 -1.60 -8.69 -21.21
C THR A 178 -1.92 -8.48 -22.70
N LYS A 179 -1.21 -9.11 -23.64
CA LYS A 179 -1.59 -9.11 -25.06
C LYS A 179 -2.97 -9.74 -25.28
N ASP A 180 -3.24 -10.85 -24.62
CA ASP A 180 -4.56 -11.49 -24.66
C ASP A 180 -5.65 -10.61 -24.05
N LYS A 181 -5.36 -9.89 -22.94
CA LYS A 181 -6.28 -8.89 -22.36
C LYS A 181 -6.60 -7.77 -23.35
N ILE A 182 -5.57 -7.16 -23.96
CA ILE A 182 -5.75 -6.11 -24.98
C ILE A 182 -6.62 -6.63 -26.13
N ARG A 183 -6.38 -7.87 -26.59
CA ARG A 183 -7.17 -8.50 -27.64
C ARG A 183 -8.65 -8.63 -27.25
N LEU A 184 -8.94 -9.07 -26.03
CA LEU A 184 -10.30 -9.25 -25.55
C LEU A 184 -11.04 -7.92 -25.36
N GLN A 185 -10.34 -6.89 -24.87
CA GLN A 185 -10.93 -5.56 -24.65
C GLN A 185 -11.19 -4.82 -25.96
N THR A 186 -10.24 -4.87 -26.89
CA THR A 186 -10.35 -4.14 -28.16
C THR A 186 -11.05 -4.94 -29.26
N GLY A 187 -11.10 -6.27 -29.12
CA GLY A 187 -11.54 -7.21 -30.16
C GLY A 187 -10.65 -7.22 -31.41
N PHE A 188 -9.43 -6.66 -31.36
CA PHE A 188 -8.50 -6.68 -32.49
C PHE A 188 -7.97 -8.08 -32.78
N SER A 189 -7.47 -8.31 -34.00
CA SER A 189 -6.81 -9.56 -34.33
C SER A 189 -5.45 -9.68 -33.63
N PRO A 190 -4.91 -10.89 -33.41
CA PRO A 190 -3.59 -11.06 -32.80
C PRO A 190 -2.47 -10.29 -33.50
N GLY A 191 -2.50 -10.22 -34.84
CA GLY A 191 -1.51 -9.47 -35.62
C GLY A 191 -1.56 -7.95 -35.38
N ILE A 192 -2.77 -7.40 -35.20
CA ILE A 192 -2.94 -5.97 -34.85
C ILE A 192 -2.37 -5.70 -33.45
N VAL A 193 -2.66 -6.56 -32.47
CA VAL A 193 -2.12 -6.39 -31.09
C VAL A 193 -0.59 -6.52 -31.07
N GLU A 194 -0.04 -7.45 -31.86
CA GLU A 194 1.41 -7.59 -32.02
C GLU A 194 2.02 -6.33 -32.62
N LEU A 195 1.40 -5.75 -33.65
CA LEU A 195 1.86 -4.50 -34.29
C LEU A 195 1.77 -3.29 -33.33
N LEU A 196 0.70 -3.19 -32.54
CA LEU A 196 0.51 -2.14 -31.54
C LEU A 196 1.56 -2.23 -30.44
N THR A 197 1.91 -3.44 -30.00
CA THR A 197 2.88 -3.65 -28.91
C THR A 197 4.33 -3.76 -29.38
N LEU A 198 4.60 -3.75 -30.69
CA LEU A 198 5.94 -3.92 -31.25
C LEU A 198 6.89 -2.81 -30.77
N PRO A 199 8.14 -3.12 -30.37
CA PRO A 199 9.14 -2.09 -30.07
C PRO A 199 9.38 -1.13 -31.25
N ASP A 200 9.63 0.14 -30.95
CA ASP A 200 9.72 1.22 -31.94
C ASP A 200 10.82 0.97 -32.98
N ASP A 201 11.96 0.42 -32.56
CA ASP A 201 13.06 0.06 -33.44
C ASP A 201 12.71 -1.07 -34.41
N LYS A 202 11.85 -2.01 -33.98
CA LYS A 202 11.35 -3.10 -34.84
C LYS A 202 10.20 -2.68 -35.72
N LEU A 203 9.41 -1.70 -35.31
CA LEU A 203 8.40 -1.13 -36.17
C LEU A 203 9.05 -0.31 -37.29
N ALA A 204 10.08 0.49 -37.00
CA ALA A 204 10.80 1.27 -38.01
C ALA A 204 11.47 0.43 -39.11
N GLU A 205 11.79 -0.85 -38.83
CA GLU A 205 12.33 -1.80 -39.80
C GLU A 205 11.26 -2.33 -40.78
N LYS A 206 9.96 -2.13 -40.52
CA LYS A 206 8.86 -2.64 -41.38
C LYS A 206 8.53 -1.66 -42.50
N GLU A 207 8.19 -2.19 -43.66
CA GLU A 207 7.69 -1.39 -44.77
C GLU A 207 6.23 -0.97 -44.54
N TYR A 208 5.85 0.21 -45.04
CA TYR A 208 4.49 0.72 -44.94
C TYR A 208 3.46 -0.25 -45.53
N ALA A 209 3.81 -0.90 -46.65
CA ALA A 209 2.94 -1.88 -47.32
C ALA A 209 2.53 -3.05 -46.41
N ASP A 210 3.42 -3.48 -45.51
CA ASP A 210 3.21 -4.61 -44.60
C ASP A 210 2.31 -4.28 -43.40
N VAL A 211 2.20 -3.00 -43.04
CA VAL A 211 1.46 -2.55 -41.85
C VAL A 211 0.16 -1.81 -42.19
N ARG A 212 0.01 -1.41 -43.47
CA ARG A 212 -1.10 -0.60 -43.96
C ARG A 212 -2.46 -1.22 -43.69
N SER A 213 -2.63 -2.52 -43.95
CA SER A 213 -3.93 -3.19 -43.74
C SER A 213 -4.38 -3.17 -42.28
N GLU A 214 -3.45 -3.42 -41.37
CA GLU A 214 -3.67 -3.47 -39.93
C GLU A 214 -3.93 -2.08 -39.37
N PHE A 215 -3.13 -1.08 -39.76
CA PHE A 215 -3.34 0.31 -39.36
C PHE A 215 -4.66 0.88 -39.89
N ARG A 216 -5.02 0.55 -41.14
CA ARG A 216 -6.32 0.93 -41.70
C ARG A 216 -7.48 0.27 -40.95
N THR A 217 -7.31 -0.98 -40.53
CA THR A 217 -8.32 -1.69 -39.74
C THR A 217 -8.51 -1.05 -38.37
N ILE A 218 -7.42 -0.66 -37.70
CA ILE A 218 -7.49 0.09 -36.44
C ILE A 218 -8.21 1.42 -36.69
N PHE A 219 -7.75 2.20 -37.66
CA PHE A 219 -8.29 3.51 -38.01
C PHE A 219 -9.79 3.47 -38.22
N ASN A 220 -10.27 2.58 -39.10
CA ASN A 220 -11.69 2.47 -39.43
C ASN A 220 -12.53 2.08 -38.21
N ARG A 221 -11.98 1.26 -37.31
CA ARG A 221 -12.71 0.78 -36.13
C ARG A 221 -12.76 1.80 -35.00
N THR A 222 -11.75 2.64 -34.88
CA THR A 222 -11.69 3.74 -33.89
C THR A 222 -12.22 5.07 -34.44
N PHE A 223 -12.80 5.06 -35.65
CA PHE A 223 -13.35 6.26 -36.24
C PHE A 223 -14.67 6.63 -35.53
N LEU A 224 -14.71 7.82 -34.94
CA LEU A 224 -15.91 8.38 -34.34
C LEU A 224 -16.60 9.25 -35.41
N GLU A 225 -17.85 8.94 -35.77
CA GLU A 225 -18.65 9.65 -36.79
C GLU A 225 -19.06 11.10 -36.37
N ILE A 226 -18.21 11.83 -35.66
CA ILE A 226 -18.58 13.12 -35.04
C ILE A 226 -18.31 14.31 -35.98
N SER A 227 -17.56 14.15 -37.08
CA SER A 227 -17.33 15.25 -38.02
C SER A 227 -18.42 15.31 -39.10
N GLU A 228 -19.33 16.27 -38.97
CA GLU A 228 -20.44 16.54 -39.93
C GLU A 228 -20.00 16.90 -41.36
N ASN A 229 -18.70 16.98 -41.67
CA ASN A 229 -18.25 17.24 -43.04
C ASN A 229 -16.91 16.55 -43.34
N LYS A 230 -16.93 15.74 -44.41
CA LYS A 230 -15.89 14.85 -44.99
C LYS A 230 -15.75 13.46 -44.34
N LEU A 231 -15.91 12.45 -45.20
CA LEU A 231 -15.38 11.09 -45.01
C LEU A 231 -13.85 11.19 -45.06
N ASP A 232 -13.24 11.48 -43.92
CA ASP A 232 -11.79 11.51 -43.76
C ASP A 232 -11.23 10.12 -44.11
N ARG A 233 -10.42 10.03 -45.18
CA ARG A 233 -9.87 8.75 -45.63
C ARG A 233 -8.59 8.47 -44.88
N TYR A 234 -8.32 7.20 -44.60
CA TYR A 234 -7.08 6.76 -43.96
C TYR A 234 -5.83 7.31 -44.70
N GLU A 235 -5.89 7.34 -46.03
CA GLU A 235 -4.84 7.86 -46.90
C GLU A 235 -4.54 9.35 -46.72
N ASP A 236 -5.43 10.12 -46.09
CA ASP A 236 -5.23 11.54 -45.82
C ASP A 236 -4.30 11.78 -44.59
N TYR A 237 -4.08 10.75 -43.75
CA TYR A 237 -3.30 10.87 -42.51
C TYR A 237 -1.94 10.18 -42.54
N ILE A 238 -1.72 9.25 -43.47
CA ILE A 238 -0.44 8.56 -43.59
C ILE A 238 -0.19 8.12 -45.04
N THR A 239 0.96 8.50 -45.56
CA THR A 239 1.48 8.15 -46.88
C THR A 239 2.73 7.27 -46.77
N GLU A 240 3.18 6.70 -47.89
CA GLU A 240 4.29 5.73 -47.95
C GLU A 240 5.65 6.29 -47.48
N GLY A 241 5.81 7.62 -47.46
CA GLY A 241 7.02 8.29 -46.97
C GLY A 241 6.98 8.73 -45.50
N ASP A 242 5.86 8.53 -44.82
CA ASP A 242 5.67 9.01 -43.45
C ASP A 242 6.21 8.03 -42.40
N ASP A 243 6.60 8.58 -41.23
CA ASP A 243 7.09 7.78 -40.11
C ASP A 243 5.95 6.97 -39.45
N ILE A 244 5.95 5.67 -39.74
CA ILE A 244 5.00 4.68 -39.19
C ILE A 244 5.03 4.59 -37.67
N VAL A 245 6.18 4.85 -37.02
CA VAL A 245 6.31 4.83 -35.56
C VAL A 245 5.62 6.06 -34.98
N LYS A 246 5.86 7.23 -35.59
CA LYS A 246 5.22 8.49 -35.18
C LYS A 246 3.70 8.39 -35.35
N PHE A 247 3.23 7.85 -36.47
CA PHE A 247 1.82 7.62 -36.72
C PHE A 247 1.19 6.70 -35.66
N ARG A 248 1.83 5.57 -35.32
CA ARG A 248 1.29 4.69 -34.27
C ARG A 248 1.28 5.38 -32.90
N ASN A 249 2.42 5.94 -32.48
CA ASN A 249 2.60 6.45 -31.11
C ASN A 249 1.77 7.69 -30.81
N HIS A 250 1.55 8.56 -31.80
CA HIS A 250 0.77 9.80 -31.61
C HIS A 250 -0.65 9.62 -32.10
N PHE A 251 -0.84 9.21 -33.35
CA PHE A 251 -2.18 9.19 -33.94
C PHE A 251 -3.00 7.97 -33.49
N LEU A 252 -2.50 6.75 -33.69
CA LEU A 252 -3.29 5.56 -33.37
C LEU A 252 -3.51 5.39 -31.86
N TYR A 253 -2.52 5.72 -31.04
CA TYR A 253 -2.68 5.68 -29.58
C TYR A 253 -3.69 6.71 -29.07
N GLU A 254 -3.68 7.95 -29.58
CA GLU A 254 -4.70 8.94 -29.20
C GLU A 254 -6.10 8.46 -29.59
N ARG A 255 -6.27 7.88 -30.78
CA ARG A 255 -7.55 7.31 -31.21
C ARG A 255 -8.00 6.12 -30.35
N ILE A 256 -7.10 5.21 -30.00
CA ILE A 256 -7.40 4.08 -29.11
C ILE A 256 -7.78 4.60 -27.72
N LYS A 257 -7.12 5.66 -27.24
CA LYS A 257 -7.44 6.31 -25.97
C LYS A 257 -8.85 6.92 -25.98
N GLU A 258 -9.21 7.62 -27.04
CA GLU A 258 -10.54 8.24 -27.20
C GLU A 258 -11.65 7.20 -27.32
N PHE A 259 -11.41 6.12 -28.09
CA PHE A 259 -12.44 5.13 -28.39
C PHE A 259 -12.60 4.05 -27.30
N PHE A 260 -11.49 3.59 -26.70
CA PHE A 260 -11.51 2.52 -25.70
C PHE A 260 -11.31 3.07 -24.28
N SER A 261 -10.10 3.52 -23.98
CA SER A 261 -9.72 4.13 -22.69
C SER A 261 -8.24 4.48 -22.65
N ASP A 262 -7.84 5.36 -21.72
CA ASP A 262 -6.44 5.63 -21.41
C ASP A 262 -5.73 4.36 -20.87
N PHE A 263 -6.44 3.56 -20.06
CA PHE A 263 -5.98 2.26 -19.56
C PHE A 263 -5.51 1.31 -20.67
N THR A 264 -6.27 1.19 -21.77
CA THR A 264 -5.93 0.29 -22.88
C THR A 264 -4.60 0.73 -23.55
N VAL A 265 -4.40 2.03 -23.72
CA VAL A 265 -3.15 2.57 -24.29
C VAL A 265 -1.96 2.40 -23.34
N ARG A 266 -2.18 2.58 -22.03
CA ARG A 266 -1.18 2.27 -21.00
C ARG A 266 -0.79 0.79 -21.04
N GLN A 267 -1.74 -0.13 -21.19
CA GLN A 267 -1.46 -1.57 -21.37
C GLN A 267 -0.61 -1.85 -22.60
N ILE A 268 -0.93 -1.26 -23.75
CA ILE A 268 -0.15 -1.39 -24.98
C ILE A 268 1.29 -0.88 -24.78
N THR A 269 1.43 0.30 -24.14
CA THR A 269 2.73 0.93 -23.90
C THR A 269 3.59 0.17 -22.88
N ASP A 270 3.00 -0.28 -21.77
CA ASP A 270 3.69 -1.10 -20.78
C ASP A 270 4.13 -2.45 -21.39
N THR A 271 3.28 -3.06 -22.24
CA THR A 271 3.60 -4.31 -22.93
C THR A 271 4.76 -4.12 -23.92
N LYS A 272 4.75 -3.00 -24.67
CA LYS A 272 5.85 -2.60 -25.55
C LYS A 272 7.17 -2.46 -24.78
N ASN A 273 7.14 -1.79 -23.63
CA ASN A 273 8.32 -1.63 -22.76
C ASN A 273 8.79 -2.98 -22.20
N ALA A 274 7.87 -3.86 -21.79
CA ALA A 274 8.22 -5.19 -21.32
C ALA A 274 8.83 -6.08 -22.43
N LEU A 275 8.46 -5.90 -23.69
CA LEU A 275 9.13 -6.55 -24.82
C LEU A 275 10.58 -6.07 -25.00
N LEU A 276 10.89 -4.81 -24.67
CA LEU A 276 12.28 -4.35 -24.60
C LEU A 276 13.06 -5.05 -23.47
N TRP A 277 12.41 -5.34 -22.34
CA TRP A 277 12.98 -6.18 -21.28
C TRP A 277 13.18 -7.63 -21.75
N ARG A 278 12.22 -8.24 -22.45
CA ARG A 278 12.34 -9.59 -23.03
C ARG A 278 13.58 -9.71 -23.95
N ARG A 279 13.93 -8.64 -24.67
CA ARG A 279 15.16 -8.57 -25.49
C ARG A 279 16.42 -8.34 -24.65
N ASN A 280 16.33 -7.52 -23.62
CA ASN A 280 17.44 -7.19 -22.73
C ASN A 280 16.99 -7.13 -21.27
N HIS A 281 17.28 -8.19 -20.51
CA HIS A 281 16.85 -8.34 -19.12
C HIS A 281 17.39 -7.25 -18.18
N PHE A 282 18.44 -6.50 -18.58
CA PHE A 282 18.93 -5.35 -17.81
C PHE A 282 17.95 -4.18 -17.76
N LYS A 283 16.93 -4.13 -18.63
CA LYS A 283 15.85 -3.14 -18.57
C LYS A 283 14.80 -3.50 -17.51
N ILE A 284 15.25 -3.73 -16.28
CA ILE A 284 14.45 -4.27 -15.16
C ILE A 284 13.15 -3.48 -14.96
N PHE A 285 13.24 -2.14 -14.92
CA PHE A 285 12.08 -1.27 -14.67
C PHE A 285 10.97 -1.40 -15.73
N ALA A 286 11.33 -1.75 -16.97
CA ALA A 286 10.36 -1.87 -18.05
C ALA A 286 9.48 -3.12 -17.88
N GLY A 287 10.09 -4.27 -17.55
CA GLY A 287 9.34 -5.50 -17.24
C GLY A 287 8.61 -5.42 -15.89
N LEU A 288 9.27 -4.85 -14.88
CA LEU A 288 8.72 -4.71 -13.54
C LEU A 288 7.47 -3.85 -13.53
N ARG A 289 7.46 -2.75 -14.29
CA ARG A 289 6.28 -1.88 -14.40
C ARG A 289 5.07 -2.65 -14.90
N LEU A 290 5.19 -3.41 -16.00
CA LEU A 290 4.09 -4.22 -16.53
C LEU A 290 3.57 -5.23 -15.49
N TYR A 291 4.47 -5.96 -14.83
CA TYR A 291 4.07 -6.97 -13.87
C TYR A 291 3.41 -6.36 -12.63
N MET A 292 3.97 -5.26 -12.11
CA MET A 292 3.39 -4.58 -10.95
C MET A 292 2.02 -3.99 -11.27
N SER A 293 1.85 -3.30 -12.40
CA SER A 293 0.63 -2.56 -12.73
C SER A 293 -0.53 -3.43 -13.25
N HIS A 294 -0.26 -4.59 -13.86
CA HIS A 294 -1.28 -5.44 -14.50
C HIS A 294 -1.44 -6.84 -13.89
N HIS A 295 -0.57 -7.21 -12.94
CA HIS A 295 -0.68 -8.48 -12.19
C HIS A 295 -0.83 -8.24 -10.69
N VAL A 296 0.13 -7.53 -10.09
CA VAL A 296 0.22 -7.40 -8.63
C VAL A 296 -0.89 -6.51 -8.08
N THR A 297 -1.06 -5.32 -8.66
CA THR A 297 -2.11 -4.36 -8.26
C THR A 297 -3.51 -4.91 -8.52
N GLU A 298 -3.75 -5.53 -9.67
CA GLU A 298 -5.07 -6.08 -10.02
C GLU A 298 -5.49 -7.20 -9.04
N LYS A 299 -4.57 -8.13 -8.74
CA LYS A 299 -4.91 -9.36 -7.99
C LYS A 299 -4.65 -9.29 -6.50
N TYR A 300 -3.62 -8.57 -6.06
CA TYR A 300 -3.11 -8.65 -4.69
C TYR A 300 -3.21 -7.34 -3.89
N GLN A 301 -3.67 -6.23 -4.49
CA GLN A 301 -3.73 -4.94 -3.79
C GLN A 301 -4.54 -4.98 -2.48
N ASN A 302 -5.71 -5.63 -2.49
CA ASN A 302 -6.53 -5.76 -1.28
C ASN A 302 -5.85 -6.62 -0.21
N PHE A 303 -5.14 -7.66 -0.62
CA PHE A 303 -4.38 -8.52 0.30
C PHE A 303 -3.21 -7.75 0.93
N VAL A 304 -2.43 -6.99 0.14
CA VAL A 304 -1.35 -6.14 0.65
C VAL A 304 -1.88 -5.09 1.62
N THR A 305 -3.02 -4.49 1.32
CA THR A 305 -3.67 -3.52 2.21
C THR A 305 -4.10 -4.17 3.53
N GLY A 306 -4.69 -5.37 3.45
CA GLY A 306 -5.06 -6.15 4.64
C GLY A 306 -3.86 -6.53 5.50
N LEU A 307 -2.75 -6.95 4.87
CA LEU A 307 -1.49 -7.25 5.57
C LEU A 307 -0.90 -6.01 6.25
N ALA A 308 -0.96 -4.83 5.63
CA ALA A 308 -0.52 -3.58 6.25
C ALA A 308 -1.34 -3.23 7.50
N TYR A 309 -2.67 -3.35 7.45
CA TYR A 309 -3.49 -3.18 8.66
C TYR A 309 -3.24 -4.25 9.72
N GLY A 310 -2.95 -5.49 9.30
CA GLY A 310 -2.55 -6.58 10.20
C GLY A 310 -1.21 -6.30 10.89
N GLY A 311 -0.23 -5.78 10.16
CA GLY A 311 1.05 -5.32 10.71
C GLY A 311 0.86 -4.24 11.77
N ALA A 312 0.01 -3.25 11.47
CA ALA A 312 -0.25 -2.14 12.39
C ALA A 312 -0.90 -2.64 13.69
N ALA A 313 -1.85 -3.56 13.59
CA ALA A 313 -2.46 -4.21 14.74
C ALA A 313 -1.42 -5.00 15.57
N PHE A 314 -0.51 -5.74 14.90
CA PHE A 314 0.56 -6.46 15.58
C PHE A 314 1.52 -5.52 16.32
N LEU A 315 1.90 -4.39 15.71
CA LEU A 315 2.74 -3.36 16.35
C LEU A 315 2.08 -2.81 17.61
N ILE A 316 0.78 -2.46 17.55
CA ILE A 316 0.02 -1.93 18.70
C ILE A 316 0.05 -2.93 19.86
N VAL A 317 -0.17 -4.22 19.58
CA VAL A 317 -0.11 -5.28 20.59
C VAL A 317 1.31 -5.40 21.17
N ALA A 318 2.35 -5.42 20.34
CA ALA A 318 3.72 -5.53 20.79
C ALA A 318 4.15 -4.35 21.69
N VAL A 319 3.78 -3.13 21.32
CA VAL A 319 4.02 -1.92 22.13
C VAL A 319 3.17 -1.94 23.41
N GLY A 320 1.91 -2.39 23.34
CA GLY A 320 1.04 -2.54 24.51
C GLY A 320 1.60 -3.52 25.54
N ILE A 321 2.05 -4.70 25.12
CA ILE A 321 2.69 -5.70 25.98
C ILE A 321 3.97 -5.15 26.62
N ARG A 322 4.77 -4.38 25.87
CA ARG A 322 5.93 -3.67 26.42
C ARG A 322 5.51 -2.64 27.49
N GLY A 323 4.45 -1.87 27.24
CA GLY A 323 3.92 -0.88 28.18
C GLY A 323 3.46 -1.50 29.50
N LEU A 324 2.94 -2.74 29.44
CA LEU A 324 2.61 -3.56 30.61
C LEU A 324 3.83 -4.18 31.32
N LYS A 325 5.06 -3.84 30.90
CA LYS A 325 6.35 -4.30 31.45
C LYS A 325 6.60 -5.82 31.36
N PHE A 326 5.85 -6.54 30.52
CA PHE A 326 6.11 -7.98 30.26
C PHE A 326 7.40 -8.20 29.44
N ILE A 327 7.81 -7.21 28.64
CA ILE A 327 9.06 -7.24 27.86
C ILE A 327 10.09 -6.31 28.53
N PRO A 328 11.23 -6.82 29.02
CA PRO A 328 12.27 -6.01 29.64
C PRO A 328 12.85 -4.97 28.67
N ALA A 329 13.08 -3.75 29.15
CA ALA A 329 13.70 -2.69 28.34
C ALA A 329 15.12 -3.05 27.87
N ALA A 330 15.84 -3.86 28.63
CA ALA A 330 17.18 -4.36 28.28
C ALA A 330 17.17 -5.42 27.17
N LYS A 331 16.00 -5.99 26.80
CA LYS A 331 15.88 -7.00 25.74
C LYS A 331 14.78 -6.65 24.71
N PRO A 332 14.96 -5.59 23.90
CA PRO A 332 13.91 -5.07 23.02
C PRO A 332 13.76 -5.83 21.68
N SER A 333 14.37 -7.00 21.51
CA SER A 333 14.40 -7.76 20.25
C SER A 333 13.03 -7.98 19.62
N PHE A 334 12.02 -8.29 20.42
CA PHE A 334 10.65 -8.51 19.95
C PHE A 334 9.98 -7.23 19.43
N ILE A 335 10.29 -6.09 20.03
CA ILE A 335 9.78 -4.78 19.57
C ILE A 335 10.43 -4.42 18.23
N LEU A 336 11.72 -4.70 18.09
CA LEU A 336 12.46 -4.47 16.86
C LEU A 336 11.94 -5.34 15.70
N LEU A 337 11.57 -6.60 15.99
CA LEU A 337 10.84 -7.46 15.05
C LEU A 337 9.53 -6.81 14.59
N ALA A 338 8.70 -6.33 15.53
CA ALA A 338 7.41 -5.72 15.21
C ALA A 338 7.57 -4.43 14.38
N ILE A 339 8.57 -3.60 14.68
CA ILE A 339 8.87 -2.39 13.92
C ILE A 339 9.29 -2.73 12.50
N PHE A 340 10.16 -3.72 12.30
CA PHE A 340 10.56 -4.12 10.94
C PHE A 340 9.43 -4.75 10.15
N LEU A 341 8.57 -5.57 10.77
CA LEU A 341 7.37 -6.08 10.12
C LEU A 341 6.45 -4.95 9.66
N GLU A 342 6.21 -3.96 10.51
CA GLU A 342 5.35 -2.83 10.15
C GLU A 342 5.95 -2.00 9.01
N PHE A 343 7.24 -1.67 9.14
CA PHE A 343 7.96 -0.91 8.12
C PHE A 343 7.90 -1.60 6.74
N THR A 344 8.02 -2.92 6.70
CA THR A 344 8.05 -3.69 5.43
C THR A 344 6.66 -3.80 4.83
N MET A 345 5.61 -4.00 5.64
CA MET A 345 4.23 -4.01 5.15
C MET A 345 3.79 -2.63 4.63
N LEU A 346 4.13 -1.55 5.32
CA LEU A 346 3.87 -0.19 4.85
C LEU A 346 4.66 0.14 3.57
N SER A 347 5.92 -0.28 3.49
CA SER A 347 6.74 -0.11 2.29
C SER A 347 6.15 -0.88 1.10
N LEU A 348 5.68 -2.11 1.29
CA LEU A 348 5.02 -2.91 0.26
C LEU A 348 3.69 -2.28 -0.20
N LEU A 349 2.90 -1.74 0.74
CA LEU A 349 1.68 -1.01 0.43
C LEU A 349 1.98 0.25 -0.40
N ALA A 350 2.94 1.07 0.05
CA ALA A 350 3.36 2.27 -0.67
C ALA A 350 3.85 1.92 -2.09
N TYR A 351 4.67 0.88 -2.23
CA TYR A 351 5.15 0.43 -3.53
C TYR A 351 4.00 -0.03 -4.44
N THR A 352 3.04 -0.79 -3.91
CA THR A 352 1.86 -1.24 -4.67
C THR A 352 0.99 -0.06 -5.12
N LEU A 353 0.82 0.95 -4.25
CA LEU A 353 0.05 2.16 -4.57
C LEU A 353 0.70 2.99 -5.69
N ILE A 354 2.03 3.08 -5.74
CA ILE A 354 2.76 3.79 -6.82
C ILE A 354 2.43 3.21 -8.21
N TYR A 355 2.24 1.89 -8.31
CA TYR A 355 1.94 1.21 -9.57
C TYR A 355 0.44 1.04 -9.84
N THR A 356 -0.43 1.47 -8.93
CA THR A 356 -1.89 1.41 -9.16
C THR A 356 -2.26 2.44 -10.22
N GLN A 357 -2.95 2.02 -11.28
CA GLN A 357 -3.31 2.92 -12.36
C GLN A 357 -4.42 3.88 -11.92
N GLU A 358 -4.35 5.14 -12.37
CA GLU A 358 -5.26 6.23 -11.95
C GLU A 358 -6.73 5.94 -12.29
N GLU A 359 -7.01 5.32 -13.44
CA GLU A 359 -8.38 5.01 -13.88
C GLU A 359 -9.01 3.91 -13.00
N GLU A 360 -8.22 2.88 -12.63
CA GLU A 360 -8.66 1.85 -11.69
C GLU A 360 -8.78 2.41 -10.25
N ARG A 361 -7.96 3.40 -9.89
CA ARG A 361 -8.08 4.13 -8.61
C ARG A 361 -9.35 4.98 -8.59
N THR A 362 -9.65 5.74 -9.65
CA THR A 362 -10.88 6.54 -9.74
C THR A 362 -12.10 5.65 -9.80
N ASP A 363 -12.09 4.56 -10.55
CA ASP A 363 -13.23 3.63 -10.63
C ASP A 363 -13.43 2.85 -9.32
N LYS A 364 -12.35 2.37 -8.68
CA LYS A 364 -12.44 1.77 -7.34
C LYS A 364 -12.89 2.80 -6.30
N MET A 365 -12.48 4.06 -6.40
CA MET A 365 -12.89 5.13 -5.51
C MET A 365 -14.34 5.57 -5.77
N LEU A 366 -14.76 5.64 -7.02
CA LEU A 366 -16.12 5.94 -7.45
C LEU A 366 -17.06 4.84 -7.01
N LYS A 367 -16.67 3.58 -7.20
CA LYS A 367 -17.42 2.40 -6.73
C LYS A 367 -17.48 2.33 -5.20
N LYS A 368 -16.37 2.60 -4.49
CA LYS A 368 -16.38 2.69 -3.03
C LYS A 368 -17.23 3.86 -2.52
N MET A 369 -17.24 5.00 -3.23
CA MET A 369 -18.13 6.12 -2.95
C MET A 369 -19.59 5.77 -3.25
N GLU A 370 -19.87 5.06 -4.33
CA GLU A 370 -21.20 4.59 -4.71
C GLU A 370 -21.73 3.57 -3.69
N ASP A 371 -20.91 2.59 -3.29
CA ASP A 371 -21.24 1.61 -2.27
C ASP A 371 -21.43 2.27 -0.90
N ALA A 372 -20.60 3.24 -0.54
CA ALA A 372 -20.76 4.04 0.68
C ALA A 372 -22.02 4.92 0.64
N ASN A 373 -22.30 5.57 -0.50
CA ASN A 373 -23.52 6.35 -0.70
C ASN A 373 -24.76 5.48 -0.65
N ARG A 374 -24.72 4.30 -1.27
CA ARG A 374 -25.84 3.34 -1.28
C ARG A 374 -26.11 2.81 0.12
N SER A 375 -25.06 2.50 0.89
CA SER A 375 -25.18 2.14 2.30
C SER A 375 -25.74 3.29 3.16
N GLN A 376 -25.36 4.54 2.88
CA GLN A 376 -25.95 5.71 3.56
C GLN A 376 -27.40 5.95 3.14
N LEU A 377 -27.74 5.76 1.87
CA LEU A 377 -29.10 5.88 1.34
C LEU A 377 -30.04 4.81 1.90
N ASP A 378 -29.56 3.58 2.07
CA ASP A 378 -30.32 2.49 2.68
C ASP A 378 -30.51 2.73 4.19
N ALA A 379 -29.50 3.29 4.88
CA ALA A 379 -29.63 3.72 6.28
C ALA A 379 -30.63 4.88 6.44
N LEU A 380 -30.61 5.86 5.53
CA LEU A 380 -31.57 6.98 5.50
C LEU A 380 -33.00 6.52 5.16
N ARG A 381 -33.15 5.55 4.25
CA ARG A 381 -34.45 4.93 3.95
C ARG A 381 -35.00 4.14 5.14
N GLY A 382 -34.14 3.43 5.87
CA GLY A 382 -34.49 2.78 7.14
C GLY A 382 -35.03 3.79 8.15
N GLN A 383 -34.30 4.89 8.38
CA GLN A 383 -34.76 5.97 9.25
C GLN A 383 -36.06 6.63 8.78
N GLN A 384 -36.25 6.84 7.48
CA GLN A 384 -37.47 7.43 6.95
C GLN A 384 -38.70 6.50 7.14
N SER A 385 -38.52 5.19 6.99
CA SER A 385 -39.54 4.19 7.29
C SER A 385 -39.92 4.21 8.78
N ASP A 386 -38.92 4.26 9.66
CA ASP A 386 -39.12 4.30 11.10
C ASP A 386 -39.80 5.61 11.55
N ILE A 387 -39.43 6.74 10.95
CA ILE A 387 -40.09 8.03 11.17
C ILE A 387 -41.55 7.98 10.70
N HIS A 388 -41.85 7.35 9.57
CA HIS A 388 -43.23 7.17 9.11
C HIS A 388 -44.06 6.27 10.03
N GLN A 389 -43.47 5.18 10.55
CA GLN A 389 -44.14 4.32 11.52
C GLN A 389 -44.38 5.04 12.86
N LEU A 390 -43.39 5.79 13.35
CA LEU A 390 -43.52 6.61 14.55
C LEU A 390 -44.55 7.73 14.36
N ALA A 391 -44.56 8.39 13.20
CA ALA A 391 -45.56 9.41 12.88
C ALA A 391 -46.98 8.82 12.87
N ASN A 392 -47.18 7.64 12.28
CA ASN A 392 -48.47 6.94 12.30
C ASN A 392 -48.88 6.53 13.74
N ALA A 393 -47.94 6.05 14.55
CA ALA A 393 -48.19 5.69 15.95
C ALA A 393 -48.50 6.93 16.82
N LEU A 394 -47.79 8.04 16.61
CA LEU A 394 -48.02 9.32 17.29
C LEU A 394 -49.36 9.93 16.90
N VAL A 395 -49.75 9.89 15.62
CA VAL A 395 -51.07 10.38 15.18
C VAL A 395 -52.20 9.55 15.81
N GLY A 396 -52.04 8.23 15.91
CA GLY A 396 -52.98 7.35 16.62
C GLY A 396 -53.10 7.65 18.11
N GLN A 397 -51.98 7.72 18.84
CA GLN A 397 -51.99 8.00 20.28
C GLN A 397 -52.43 9.43 20.64
N THR A 398 -52.10 10.42 19.82
CA THR A 398 -52.43 11.83 20.12
C THR A 398 -53.94 12.09 19.99
N ALA A 399 -54.61 11.44 19.02
CA ALA A 399 -56.06 11.54 18.88
C ALA A 399 -56.81 10.96 20.09
N GLU A 400 -56.33 9.85 20.64
CA GLU A 400 -56.93 9.17 21.79
C GLU A 400 -56.71 9.96 23.10
N ILE A 401 -55.53 10.57 23.27
CA ILE A 401 -55.23 11.45 24.41
C ILE A 401 -56.08 12.72 24.38
N ILE A 402 -56.30 13.32 23.21
CA ILE A 402 -57.15 14.51 23.06
C ILE A 402 -58.60 14.17 23.40
N LYS A 403 -59.12 13.04 22.89
CA LYS A 403 -60.47 12.57 23.19
C LYS A 403 -60.69 12.39 24.70
N ASN A 404 -59.79 11.67 25.38
CA ASN A 404 -59.88 11.47 26.84
C ASN A 404 -59.79 12.78 27.63
N ARG A 405 -58.93 13.73 27.22
CA ARG A 405 -58.85 15.04 27.88
C ARG A 405 -60.12 15.87 27.71
N VAL A 406 -60.75 15.81 26.54
CA VAL A 406 -62.01 16.51 26.27
C VAL A 406 -63.14 15.90 27.09
N GLU A 407 -63.25 14.57 27.16
CA GLU A 407 -64.25 13.88 27.98
C GLU A 407 -64.11 14.24 29.47
N VAL A 408 -62.89 14.18 30.01
CA VAL A 408 -62.61 14.57 31.41
C VAL A 408 -62.88 16.05 31.68
N ALA A 409 -62.62 16.93 30.70
CA ALA A 409 -62.90 18.35 30.83
C ALA A 409 -64.41 18.64 30.84
N ILE A 410 -65.18 17.98 29.97
CA ILE A 410 -66.64 18.10 29.91
C ILE A 410 -67.24 17.57 31.22
N GLU A 411 -66.79 16.42 31.71
CA GLU A 411 -67.26 15.83 32.96
C GLU A 411 -66.98 16.75 34.16
N LYS A 412 -65.79 17.35 34.24
CA LYS A 412 -65.44 18.34 35.28
C LYS A 412 -66.22 19.65 35.18
N TYR A 413 -66.59 20.07 33.97
CA TYR A 413 -67.38 21.29 33.76
C TYR A 413 -68.85 21.08 34.11
N MET A 414 -69.39 19.90 33.80
CA MET A 414 -70.78 19.49 34.09
C MET A 414 -71.03 19.21 35.58
N THR A 415 -69.99 18.87 36.35
CA THR A 415 -70.12 18.48 37.77
C THR A 415 -69.91 19.63 38.76
N SER A 416 -69.59 20.85 38.30
CA SER A 416 -69.36 22.02 39.18
C SER A 416 -70.52 23.02 39.15
N ASP A 417 -71.64 22.68 39.78
CA ASP A 417 -72.83 23.57 39.90
C ASP A 417 -72.52 24.91 40.59
N ASP A 418 -71.58 24.93 41.53
CA ASP A 418 -71.18 26.16 42.26
C ASP A 418 -70.43 27.18 41.38
N LYS A 419 -69.74 26.74 40.32
CA LYS A 419 -68.98 27.63 39.44
C LYS A 419 -69.84 28.31 38.38
N VAL A 420 -70.92 27.65 37.93
CA VAL A 420 -71.87 28.25 36.98
C VAL A 420 -72.61 29.41 37.65
N GLN A 421 -73.04 29.26 38.91
CA GLN A 421 -73.68 30.35 39.66
C GLN A 421 -72.72 31.52 39.93
N GLN A 422 -71.46 31.25 40.25
CA GLN A 422 -70.45 32.29 40.50
C GLN A 422 -70.14 33.13 39.25
N VAL A 423 -70.05 32.49 38.07
CA VAL A 423 -69.82 33.18 36.79
C VAL A 423 -71.05 33.98 36.35
N ILE A 424 -72.26 33.46 36.54
CA ILE A 424 -73.50 34.21 36.25
C ILE A 424 -73.60 35.45 37.16
N ALA A 425 -73.29 35.32 38.45
CA ALA A 425 -73.31 36.44 39.39
C ALA A 425 -72.27 37.52 39.03
N SER A 426 -71.05 37.14 38.61
CA SER A 426 -70.03 38.10 38.17
C SER A 426 -70.42 38.84 36.90
N GLU A 427 -71.05 38.16 35.95
CA GLU A 427 -71.44 38.75 34.66
C GLU A 427 -72.61 39.74 34.82
N ILE A 428 -73.56 39.43 35.71
CA ILE A 428 -74.64 40.35 36.08
C ILE A 428 -74.07 41.60 36.77
N ALA A 429 -73.14 41.43 37.72
CA ALA A 429 -72.50 42.54 38.41
C ALA A 429 -71.69 43.44 37.44
N ASN A 430 -70.94 42.84 36.51
CA ASN A 430 -70.18 43.58 35.51
C ASN A 430 -71.08 44.38 34.54
N LYS A 431 -72.22 43.82 34.09
CA LYS A 431 -73.14 44.57 33.22
C LYS A 431 -73.82 45.74 33.93
N ILE A 432 -74.14 45.61 35.22
CA ILE A 432 -74.69 46.71 36.01
C ILE A 432 -73.67 47.83 36.17
N ILE A 433 -72.40 47.49 36.47
CA ILE A 433 -71.32 48.48 36.63
C ILE A 433 -71.00 49.18 35.29
N PHE A 434 -70.98 48.46 34.18
CA PHE A 434 -70.78 49.06 32.85
C PHE A 434 -71.95 49.96 32.44
N GLY A 435 -73.19 49.56 32.72
CA GLY A 435 -74.38 50.38 32.45
C GLY A 435 -74.40 51.69 33.25
N LEU A 436 -73.97 51.66 34.53
CA LEU A 436 -73.89 52.85 35.37
C LEU A 436 -72.77 53.81 34.94
N ARG A 437 -71.63 53.28 34.46
CA ARG A 437 -70.52 54.08 33.93
C ARG A 437 -70.83 54.75 32.58
N GLU A 438 -71.64 54.13 31.73
CA GLU A 438 -72.09 54.75 30.47
C GLU A 438 -73.08 55.91 30.68
N THR A 439 -73.85 55.89 31.78
CA THR A 439 -74.74 57.00 32.14
C THR A 439 -74.02 58.23 32.72
N GLU A 440 -72.84 58.07 33.33
CA GLU A 440 -72.04 59.21 33.83
C GLU A 440 -71.22 59.91 32.71
N ASN A 441 -70.87 59.20 31.63
CA ASN A 441 -70.13 59.77 30.49
C ASN A 441 -71.03 60.45 29.42
N LYS A 442 -72.33 60.66 29.71
CA LYS A 442 -73.29 61.37 28.84
C LYS A 442 -74.02 62.53 29.55
N LYS A 443 -73.40 63.15 30.56
CA LYS A 443 -73.86 64.44 31.12
C LYS A 443 -72.91 65.56 30.79
#